data_AF-A0A1H8K4Q0-F1
#
_entry.id   AF-A0A1H8K4Q0-F1
#
_cell.length_a   1.000
_cell.length_b   1.000
_cell.length_c   1.000
_cell.angle_alpha   90.00
_cell.angle_beta   90.00
_cell.angle_gamma   90.00
#
_symmetry.space_group_name_H-M   'P 1'
#
loop_
_entity.id
_entity.type
_entity.pdbx_description
1 polymer ?
#
loop_
_entity_poly.entity_id
_entity_poly.type
_entity_poly.pdbx_seq_one_letter_code
_entity_poly.pdbx_strand_id
1 'polypeptide(L)'
;MKLSSFSRPQADTTDGSETAGDSPRIGIIAGTRVATTIGWRPIEEVKPGDRVLTFDGGLQEVARVEHSKLWSKAKACPRKQWPLSVPVEALGNQTPMQLLPEQPVMLESDAAEDIFGDPFTLMAAEALEGFRGIRRELPDASTEIVTLYFETEQVVFANIGALFLCPADTSLAAGGDEGTSETYSLLPIERATDLTRIIAEDEARRRDMAYADEN
;
A
#
# COMPACT_ATOMS: atom_id res chain seq x y z
N MET A 1 -68.49 13.00 -4.60
CA MET A 1 -67.56 12.25 -3.73
C MET A 1 -66.61 11.46 -4.62
N LYS A 2 -65.28 11.75 -4.51
CA LYS A 2 -64.12 10.91 -4.88
C LYS A 2 -63.96 10.49 -6.37
N LEU A 3 -62.78 10.45 -6.98
CA LEU A 3 -61.41 10.93 -6.70
C LEU A 3 -60.66 10.74 -8.03
N SER A 4 -59.93 11.77 -8.46
CA SER A 4 -59.01 11.74 -9.60
C SER A 4 -57.79 10.88 -9.26
N SER A 5 -57.49 9.85 -10.03
CA SER A 5 -56.23 9.11 -9.93
C SER A 5 -55.24 9.62 -10.98
N PHE A 6 -54.37 10.56 -10.56
CA PHE A 6 -53.16 10.90 -11.29
C PHE A 6 -52.13 9.79 -11.07
N SER A 7 -51.75 9.11 -12.15
CA SER A 7 -50.58 8.23 -12.19
C SER A 7 -49.31 9.08 -12.15
N ARG A 8 -48.42 8.79 -11.20
CA ARG A 8 -47.15 9.48 -10.99
C ARG A 8 -46.06 8.70 -11.74
N PRO A 9 -45.28 9.30 -12.64
CA PRO A 9 -44.16 8.62 -13.26
C PRO A 9 -43.06 8.37 -12.22
N GLN A 10 -42.48 7.18 -12.30
CA GLN A 10 -41.38 6.69 -11.49
C GLN A 10 -40.14 7.55 -11.76
N ALA A 11 -39.58 8.13 -10.71
CA ALA A 11 -38.30 8.82 -10.77
C ALA A 11 -37.21 7.77 -10.88
N ASP A 12 -36.67 7.64 -12.09
CA ASP A 12 -35.32 7.16 -12.33
C ASP A 12 -34.40 8.30 -11.86
N THR A 13 -33.50 8.03 -10.91
CA THR A 13 -32.49 9.00 -10.47
C THR A 13 -31.12 8.35 -10.50
N THR A 14 -30.57 8.37 -11.71
CA THR A 14 -29.36 9.11 -12.11
C THR A 14 -28.03 8.85 -11.39
N ASP A 15 -27.06 8.52 -12.26
CA ASP A 15 -25.62 8.76 -12.23
C ASP A 15 -24.79 8.13 -11.10
N GLY A 16 -24.36 6.90 -11.36
CA GLY A 16 -22.96 6.56 -11.10
C GLY A 16 -22.09 7.35 -12.08
N SER A 17 -21.49 8.44 -11.60
CA SER A 17 -20.42 9.12 -12.30
C SER A 17 -19.22 8.17 -12.43
N GLU A 18 -19.19 7.37 -13.50
CA GLU A 18 -17.98 6.67 -13.95
C GLU A 18 -16.98 7.73 -14.41
N THR A 19 -16.21 8.28 -13.47
CA THR A 19 -15.00 9.03 -13.79
C THR A 19 -14.01 8.05 -14.39
N ALA A 20 -13.90 8.07 -15.72
CA ALA A 20 -12.77 7.49 -16.41
C ALA A 20 -11.48 8.20 -15.94
N GLY A 21 -10.74 7.61 -15.00
CA GLY A 21 -9.33 8.00 -14.84
C GLY A 21 -8.62 7.83 -13.50
N ASP A 22 -9.28 7.48 -12.39
CA ASP A 22 -8.57 7.46 -11.09
C ASP A 22 -8.46 6.03 -10.54
N SER A 23 -7.46 5.31 -11.03
CA SER A 23 -7.03 4.07 -10.37
C SER A 23 -6.35 4.46 -9.05
N PRO A 24 -6.66 3.76 -7.95
CA PRO A 24 -5.99 4.01 -6.68
C PRO A 24 -4.48 3.87 -6.85
N ARG A 25 -3.74 4.89 -6.41
CA ARG A 25 -2.27 4.94 -6.52
C ARG A 25 -1.60 4.32 -5.30
N ILE A 26 -2.26 4.46 -4.14
CA ILE A 26 -1.88 3.86 -2.86
C ILE A 26 -3.03 3.00 -2.35
N GLY A 27 -2.70 2.07 -1.46
CA GLY A 27 -3.61 1.10 -0.87
C GLY A 27 -3.00 -0.30 -0.84
N ILE A 28 -3.61 -1.17 -0.05
CA ILE A 28 -3.19 -2.55 0.14
C ILE A 28 -4.12 -3.47 -0.66
N ILE A 29 -3.56 -4.37 -1.46
CA ILE A 29 -4.34 -5.32 -2.26
C ILE A 29 -5.00 -6.35 -1.33
N ALA A 30 -6.29 -6.62 -1.56
CA ALA A 30 -7.07 -7.61 -0.81
C ALA A 30 -6.39 -8.99 -0.81
N GLY A 31 -6.57 -9.74 0.27
CA GLY A 31 -5.85 -10.99 0.56
C GLY A 31 -4.53 -10.78 1.32
N THR A 32 -4.02 -9.54 1.38
CA THR A 32 -2.94 -9.16 2.30
C THR A 32 -3.45 -9.20 3.74
N ARG A 33 -2.69 -9.79 4.66
CA ARG A 33 -3.04 -9.87 6.08
C ARG A 33 -2.34 -8.80 6.88
N VAL A 34 -3.07 -8.13 7.77
CA VAL A 34 -2.52 -7.16 8.74
C VAL A 34 -2.67 -7.67 10.16
N ALA A 35 -1.73 -7.27 11.03
CA ALA A 35 -1.77 -7.63 12.44
C ALA A 35 -2.81 -6.77 13.19
N THR A 36 -3.73 -7.43 13.87
CA THR A 36 -4.79 -6.79 14.67
C THR A 36 -4.76 -7.30 16.11
N THR A 37 -5.60 -6.75 16.98
CA THR A 37 -5.78 -7.21 18.37
C THR A 37 -6.14 -8.69 18.50
N ILE A 38 -6.70 -9.30 17.46
CA ILE A 38 -7.10 -10.71 17.44
C ILE A 38 -6.25 -11.56 16.48
N GLY A 39 -5.09 -11.04 16.06
CA GLY A 39 -4.15 -11.72 15.17
C GLY A 39 -4.18 -11.22 13.73
N TRP A 40 -3.61 -12.01 12.81
CA TRP A 40 -3.44 -11.66 11.40
C TRP A 40 -4.72 -11.85 10.59
N ARG A 41 -5.35 -10.75 10.19
CA ARG A 41 -6.64 -10.74 9.48
C ARG A 41 -6.47 -10.22 8.05
N PRO A 42 -7.25 -10.71 7.08
CA PRO A 42 -7.30 -10.11 5.75
C PRO A 42 -7.68 -8.64 5.85
N ILE A 43 -7.00 -7.80 5.05
CA ILE A 43 -7.17 -6.35 5.06
C ILE A 43 -8.62 -5.95 4.70
N GLU A 44 -9.25 -6.68 3.79
CA GLU A 44 -10.63 -6.48 3.35
C GLU A 44 -11.69 -6.71 4.43
N GLU A 45 -11.30 -7.32 5.56
CA GLU A 45 -12.20 -7.51 6.71
C GLU A 45 -12.02 -6.46 7.82
N VAL A 46 -11.01 -5.59 7.70
CA VAL A 46 -10.74 -4.51 8.65
C VAL A 46 -11.82 -3.45 8.54
N LYS A 47 -12.29 -2.95 9.68
CA LYS A 47 -13.35 -1.93 9.75
C LYS A 47 -12.88 -0.70 10.52
N PRO A 48 -13.51 0.46 10.29
CA PRO A 48 -13.32 1.61 11.17
C PRO A 48 -13.53 1.22 12.64
N GLY A 49 -12.63 1.66 13.51
CA GLY A 49 -12.57 1.31 14.94
C GLY A 49 -11.77 0.04 15.26
N ASP A 50 -11.42 -0.79 14.27
CA ASP A 50 -10.46 -1.88 14.49
C ASP A 50 -9.07 -1.31 14.80
N ARG A 51 -8.29 -2.05 15.59
CA ARG A 51 -6.90 -1.68 15.90
C ARG A 51 -5.91 -2.53 15.13
N VAL A 52 -5.01 -1.88 14.40
CA VAL A 52 -3.98 -2.48 13.56
C VAL A 52 -2.60 -2.16 14.13
N LEU A 53 -1.69 -3.13 14.10
CA LEU A 53 -0.33 -2.96 14.58
C LEU A 53 0.48 -2.13 13.57
N THR A 54 1.06 -1.05 14.06
CA THR A 54 1.94 -0.14 13.34
C THR A 54 3.38 -0.25 13.86
N PHE A 55 4.31 0.24 13.07
CA PHE A 55 5.74 0.14 13.32
C PHE A 55 6.20 0.92 14.57
N ASP A 56 5.78 2.17 14.70
CA ASP A 56 6.17 3.11 15.74
C ASP A 56 5.10 3.28 16.83
N GLY A 57 3.83 3.26 16.43
CA GLY A 57 2.68 3.57 17.28
C GLY A 57 2.07 2.37 18.01
N GLY A 58 2.52 1.14 17.76
CA GLY A 58 1.86 -0.06 18.30
C GLY A 58 0.45 -0.24 17.72
N LEU A 59 -0.54 -0.61 18.54
CA LEU A 59 -1.91 -0.83 18.05
C LEU A 59 -2.66 0.51 17.88
N GLN A 60 -2.85 0.93 16.63
CA GLN A 60 -3.53 2.18 16.26
C GLN A 60 -4.93 1.92 15.71
N GLU A 61 -5.87 2.82 16.03
CA GLU A 61 -7.27 2.71 15.61
C GLU A 61 -7.45 3.20 14.17
N VAL A 62 -8.10 2.37 13.34
CA VAL A 62 -8.43 2.72 11.96
C VAL A 62 -9.59 3.71 11.97
N ALA A 63 -9.35 4.94 11.52
CA ALA A 63 -10.35 6.00 11.44
C ALA A 63 -11.37 5.75 10.32
N ARG A 64 -10.87 5.34 9.15
CA ARG A 64 -11.68 5.10 7.96
C ARG A 64 -11.08 4.01 7.09
N VAL A 65 -11.93 3.28 6.39
CA VAL A 65 -11.55 2.26 5.42
C VAL A 65 -12.21 2.60 4.10
N GLU A 66 -11.43 2.57 3.01
CA GLU A 66 -11.92 2.79 1.66
C GLU A 66 -11.63 1.59 0.79
N HIS A 67 -12.65 1.13 0.08
CA HIS A 67 -12.56 0.02 -0.86
C HIS A 67 -12.68 0.58 -2.27
N SER A 68 -11.72 0.24 -3.12
CA SER A 68 -11.70 0.63 -4.52
C SER A 68 -11.29 -0.55 -5.40
N LYS A 69 -11.52 -0.41 -6.71
CA LYS A 69 -11.04 -1.39 -7.70
C LYS A 69 -9.84 -0.81 -8.40
N LEU A 70 -8.80 -1.61 -8.55
CA LEU A 70 -7.60 -1.18 -9.24
C LEU A 70 -7.89 -0.75 -10.68
N TRP A 71 -8.69 -1.54 -11.40
CA TRP A 71 -8.94 -1.32 -12.81
C TRP A 71 -10.32 -1.80 -13.24
N SER A 72 -10.95 -1.05 -14.15
CA SER A 72 -12.19 -1.45 -14.82
C SER A 72 -11.89 -2.03 -16.20
N LYS A 73 -12.57 -3.12 -16.58
CA LYS A 73 -12.40 -3.81 -17.89
C LYS A 73 -12.68 -2.94 -19.12
N ALA A 74 -13.23 -1.72 -18.95
CA ALA A 74 -13.60 -0.84 -20.05
C ALA A 74 -12.41 -0.38 -20.92
N LYS A 75 -11.18 -0.40 -20.39
CA LYS A 75 -9.95 -0.02 -21.12
C LYS A 75 -8.81 -0.98 -20.79
N ALA A 76 -7.77 -1.05 -21.62
CA ALA A 76 -6.55 -1.78 -21.29
C ALA A 76 -5.78 -1.03 -20.19
N CYS A 77 -5.31 -1.75 -19.15
CA CYS A 77 -4.53 -1.16 -18.07
C CYS A 77 -3.11 -0.78 -18.54
N PRO A 78 -2.71 0.51 -18.48
CA PRO A 78 -1.35 0.92 -18.78
C PRO A 78 -0.31 0.17 -17.94
N ARG A 79 0.80 -0.25 -18.54
CA ARG A 79 1.86 -1.02 -17.84
C ARG A 79 2.39 -0.33 -16.58
N LYS A 80 2.44 1.01 -16.56
CA LYS A 80 2.86 1.78 -15.39
C LYS A 80 1.96 1.61 -14.16
N GLN A 81 0.71 1.20 -14.34
CA GLN A 81 -0.27 0.92 -13.28
C GLN A 81 -0.38 -0.56 -12.95
N TRP A 82 0.41 -1.43 -13.62
CA TRP A 82 0.44 -2.85 -13.29
C TRP A 82 1.05 -3.03 -11.91
N PRO A 83 0.38 -3.77 -11.00
CA PRO A 83 0.93 -4.11 -9.70
C PRO A 83 2.27 -4.83 -9.81
N LEU A 84 3.09 -4.67 -8.78
CA LEU A 84 4.30 -5.47 -8.62
C LEU A 84 3.97 -6.74 -7.83
N SER A 85 4.23 -7.88 -8.43
CA SER A 85 4.22 -9.19 -7.77
C SER A 85 5.46 -9.31 -6.90
N VAL A 86 5.25 -9.58 -5.62
CA VAL A 86 6.27 -9.67 -4.58
C VAL A 86 6.38 -11.13 -4.14
N PRO A 87 7.51 -11.80 -4.44
CA PRO A 87 7.77 -13.16 -3.96
C PRO A 87 7.80 -13.24 -2.44
N VAL A 88 7.70 -14.45 -1.90
CA VAL A 88 7.94 -14.73 -0.48
C VAL A 88 9.34 -14.22 -0.08
N GLU A 89 9.45 -13.66 1.12
CA GLU A 89 10.67 -13.11 1.73
C GLU A 89 11.28 -11.88 1.04
N ALA A 90 10.78 -11.46 -0.12
CA ALA A 90 11.36 -10.33 -0.85
C ALA A 90 11.35 -9.03 -0.02
N LEU A 91 10.31 -8.78 0.77
CA LEU A 91 10.20 -7.63 1.67
C LEU A 91 9.95 -8.07 3.13
N GLY A 92 10.45 -9.24 3.52
CA GLY A 92 10.15 -9.86 4.84
C GLY A 92 8.75 -10.47 4.93
N ASN A 93 7.94 -10.38 3.87
CA ASN A 93 6.62 -11.00 3.78
C ASN A 93 6.71 -12.54 3.78
N GLN A 94 5.86 -13.21 4.56
CA GLN A 94 5.84 -14.69 4.61
C GLN A 94 4.98 -15.35 3.53
N THR A 95 4.15 -14.57 2.84
CA THR A 95 3.30 -15.04 1.73
C THR A 95 3.52 -14.15 0.52
N PRO A 96 3.38 -14.68 -0.71
CA PRO A 96 3.45 -13.83 -1.89
C PRO A 96 2.35 -12.77 -1.83
N MET A 97 2.63 -11.59 -2.36
CA MET A 97 1.69 -10.48 -2.33
C MET A 97 1.86 -9.59 -3.56
N GLN A 98 1.01 -8.59 -3.68
CA GLN A 98 1.11 -7.60 -4.74
C GLN A 98 1.15 -6.19 -4.15
N LEU A 99 1.86 -5.30 -4.82
CA LEU A 99 1.99 -3.88 -4.47
C LEU A 99 1.49 -3.00 -5.59
N LEU A 100 0.83 -1.90 -5.25
CA LEU A 100 0.62 -0.83 -6.21
C LEU A 100 1.94 -0.09 -6.47
N PRO A 101 2.22 0.36 -7.70
CA PRO A 101 3.51 0.99 -8.03
C PRO A 101 3.86 2.22 -7.19
N GLU A 102 2.87 3.04 -6.86
CA GLU A 102 3.06 4.26 -6.08
C GLU A 102 2.85 4.03 -4.56
N GLN A 103 2.55 2.80 -4.13
CA GLN A 103 2.40 2.47 -2.71
C GLN A 103 3.74 2.67 -1.99
N PRO A 104 3.82 3.53 -0.96
CA PRO A 104 5.01 3.63 -0.16
C PRO A 104 5.17 2.40 0.72
N VAL A 105 6.37 1.82 0.66
CA VAL A 105 6.79 0.68 1.49
C VAL A 105 8.06 1.05 2.22
N MET A 106 8.15 0.60 3.48
CA MET A 106 9.33 0.83 4.30
C MET A 106 10.26 -0.37 4.19
N LEU A 107 11.53 -0.10 3.93
CA LEU A 107 12.57 -1.09 3.81
C LEU A 107 13.62 -0.84 4.89
N GLU A 108 14.02 -1.89 5.58
CA GLU A 108 15.15 -1.91 6.50
C GLU A 108 16.41 -2.36 5.74
N SER A 109 17.51 -1.63 5.85
CA SER A 109 18.80 -2.07 5.29
C SER A 109 20.01 -1.37 5.91
N ASP A 110 21.11 -2.12 6.06
CA ASP A 110 22.42 -1.57 6.46
C ASP A 110 22.89 -0.47 5.50
N ALA A 111 22.65 -0.62 4.20
CA ALA A 111 23.04 0.37 3.19
C ALA A 111 22.32 1.71 3.40
N ALA A 112 21.05 1.69 3.84
CA ALA A 112 20.33 2.91 4.19
C ALA A 112 20.94 3.57 5.44
N GLU A 113 21.31 2.77 6.45
CA GLU A 113 21.99 3.27 7.65
C GLU A 113 23.33 3.94 7.29
N ASP A 114 24.14 3.32 6.43
CA ASP A 114 25.42 3.86 5.99
C ASP A 114 25.30 5.18 5.21
N ILE A 115 24.26 5.31 4.37
CA ILE A 115 24.09 6.45 3.45
C ILE A 115 23.33 7.61 4.12
N PHE A 116 22.29 7.29 4.89
CA PHE A 116 21.34 8.26 5.45
C PHE A 116 21.41 8.39 6.98
N GLY A 117 22.10 7.48 7.67
CA GLY A 117 22.15 7.43 9.13
C GLY A 117 20.91 6.83 9.78
N ASP A 118 20.00 6.25 8.98
CA ASP A 118 18.77 5.58 9.44
C ASP A 118 18.58 4.29 8.63
N PRO A 119 18.43 3.12 9.28
CA PRO A 119 18.24 1.86 8.57
C PRO A 119 16.86 1.76 7.89
N PHE A 120 15.88 2.58 8.26
CA PHE A 120 14.52 2.52 7.72
C PHE A 120 14.28 3.60 6.66
N THR A 121 13.96 3.18 5.44
CA THR A 121 13.68 4.08 4.34
C THR A 121 12.32 3.80 3.73
N LEU A 122 11.50 4.85 3.55
CA LEU A 122 10.26 4.76 2.79
C LEU A 122 10.50 5.07 1.31
N MET A 123 9.96 4.24 0.44
CA MET A 123 10.04 4.44 -1.01
C MET A 123 8.81 3.89 -1.73
N ALA A 124 8.52 4.43 -2.91
CA ALA A 124 7.48 3.87 -3.77
C ALA A 124 7.87 2.46 -4.25
N ALA A 125 6.91 1.54 -4.28
CA ALA A 125 7.15 0.15 -4.66
C ALA A 125 7.72 -0.01 -6.08
N GLU A 126 7.51 0.95 -6.99
CA GLU A 126 8.11 0.92 -8.32
C GLU A 126 9.64 0.99 -8.32
N ALA A 127 10.26 1.54 -7.27
CA ALA A 127 11.71 1.52 -7.07
C ALA A 127 12.27 0.10 -6.84
N LEU A 128 11.38 -0.84 -6.52
CA LEU A 128 11.71 -2.24 -6.22
C LEU A 128 11.55 -3.16 -7.43
N GLU A 129 11.21 -2.64 -8.62
CA GLU A 129 11.12 -3.47 -9.82
C GLU A 129 12.49 -4.13 -10.13
N GLY A 130 12.54 -5.46 -10.15
CA GLY A 130 13.76 -6.25 -10.30
C GLY A 130 14.45 -6.63 -8.97
N PHE A 131 14.09 -5.99 -7.85
CA PHE A 131 14.64 -6.31 -6.55
C PHE A 131 14.10 -7.64 -6.04
N ARG A 132 14.99 -8.59 -5.66
CA ARG A 132 14.61 -9.91 -5.10
C ARG A 132 13.49 -10.64 -5.89
N GLY A 133 13.47 -10.48 -7.22
CA GLY A 133 12.49 -11.12 -8.11
C GLY A 133 11.14 -10.40 -8.23
N ILE A 134 10.99 -9.21 -7.63
CA ILE A 134 9.80 -8.37 -7.76
C ILE A 134 9.65 -7.92 -9.22
N ARG A 135 8.43 -8.03 -9.76
CA ARG A 135 8.16 -7.71 -11.18
C ARG A 135 6.72 -7.25 -11.39
N ARG A 136 6.49 -6.43 -12.42
CA ARG A 136 5.14 -6.03 -12.81
C ARG A 136 4.34 -7.18 -13.40
N GLU A 137 3.10 -7.34 -12.98
CA GLU A 137 2.16 -8.33 -13.49
C GLU A 137 0.83 -7.66 -13.88
N LEU A 138 0.21 -8.16 -14.96
CA LEU A 138 -1.07 -7.64 -15.42
C LEU A 138 -2.12 -7.85 -14.31
N PRO A 139 -2.85 -6.79 -13.89
CA PRO A 139 -3.80 -6.94 -12.79
C PRO A 139 -5.01 -7.76 -13.22
N ASP A 140 -5.54 -8.52 -12.27
CA ASP A 140 -6.85 -9.12 -12.42
C ASP A 140 -7.94 -8.05 -12.38
N ALA A 141 -8.96 -8.21 -13.20
CA ALA A 141 -10.02 -7.21 -13.33
C ALA A 141 -10.90 -7.05 -12.07
N SER A 142 -10.75 -7.93 -11.09
CA SER A 142 -11.43 -7.88 -9.80
C SER A 142 -10.47 -7.55 -8.65
N THR A 143 -9.27 -7.04 -8.94
CA THR A 143 -8.31 -6.65 -7.89
C THR A 143 -8.90 -5.53 -7.04
N GLU A 144 -9.21 -5.86 -5.79
CA GLU A 144 -9.71 -4.95 -4.78
C GLU A 144 -8.55 -4.33 -4.02
N ILE A 145 -8.64 -3.02 -3.83
CA ILE A 145 -7.68 -2.21 -3.10
C ILE A 145 -8.38 -1.67 -1.86
N VAL A 146 -7.76 -1.88 -0.70
CA VAL A 146 -8.23 -1.40 0.59
C VAL A 146 -7.24 -0.38 1.12
N THR A 147 -7.71 0.84 1.35
CA THR A 147 -6.91 1.91 1.94
C THR A 147 -7.40 2.16 3.36
N LEU A 148 -6.51 1.93 4.33
CA LEU A 148 -6.74 2.30 5.72
C LEU A 148 -6.30 3.73 5.94
N TYR A 149 -7.12 4.49 6.66
CA TYR A 149 -6.79 5.83 7.11
C TYR A 149 -6.78 5.85 8.64
N PHE A 150 -5.81 6.57 9.18
CA PHE A 150 -5.58 6.73 10.62
C PHE A 150 -5.69 8.20 11.01
N GLU A 151 -5.60 8.53 12.31
CA GLU A 151 -5.59 9.93 12.75
C GLU A 151 -4.36 10.70 12.24
N THR A 152 -3.18 10.08 12.36
CA THR A 152 -1.94 10.48 11.70
C THR A 152 -1.52 9.37 10.76
N GLU A 153 -0.65 9.64 9.78
CA GLU A 153 -0.10 8.57 8.94
C GLU A 153 0.64 7.52 9.78
N GLN A 154 0.55 6.27 9.37
CA GLN A 154 1.05 5.11 10.10
C GLN A 154 1.71 4.13 9.15
N VAL A 155 2.79 3.48 9.57
CA VAL A 155 3.37 2.35 8.84
C VAL A 155 2.82 1.05 9.42
N VAL A 156 2.06 0.30 8.62
CA VAL A 156 1.33 -0.92 9.02
C VAL A 156 2.11 -2.18 8.66
N PHE A 157 2.17 -3.14 9.59
CA PHE A 157 2.68 -4.48 9.31
C PHE A 157 1.69 -5.30 8.47
N ALA A 158 2.21 -5.90 7.40
CA ALA A 158 1.49 -6.70 6.44
C ALA A 158 2.23 -8.00 6.13
N ASN A 159 1.49 -9.10 6.04
CA ASN A 159 2.01 -10.45 5.77
C ASN A 159 3.25 -10.79 6.61
N ILE A 160 3.17 -10.50 7.91
CA ILE A 160 4.22 -10.65 8.93
C ILE A 160 5.30 -9.57 8.89
N GLY A 161 5.98 -9.36 7.76
CA GLY A 161 7.18 -8.52 7.73
C GLY A 161 7.14 -7.29 6.81
N ALA A 162 6.24 -7.24 5.82
CA ALA A 162 6.19 -6.09 4.93
C ALA A 162 5.57 -4.87 5.64
N LEU A 163 6.03 -3.68 5.31
CA LEU A 163 5.67 -2.44 6.00
C LEU A 163 5.12 -1.43 4.98
N PHE A 164 3.87 -1.01 5.18
CA PHE A 164 3.12 -0.16 4.25
C PHE A 164 2.77 1.16 4.91
N LEU A 165 3.07 2.29 4.26
CA LEU A 165 2.56 3.57 4.74
C LEU A 165 1.08 3.70 4.42
N CYS A 166 0.29 4.00 5.45
CA CYS A 166 -1.12 4.31 5.38
C CYS A 166 -1.34 5.79 5.71
N PRO A 167 -2.16 6.51 4.92
CA PRO A 167 -2.36 7.95 5.08
C PRO A 167 -3.13 8.32 6.36
N ALA A 168 -2.97 9.58 6.78
CA ALA A 168 -3.89 10.21 7.73
C ALA A 168 -5.24 10.49 7.07
N ASP A 169 -6.33 10.44 7.85
CA ASP A 169 -7.64 10.90 7.41
C ASP A 169 -7.70 12.43 7.49
N THR A 170 -7.56 13.09 6.33
CA THR A 170 -7.61 14.55 6.23
C THR A 170 -8.98 15.14 6.62
N SER A 171 -10.04 14.33 6.68
CA SER A 171 -11.34 14.78 7.19
C SER A 171 -11.37 14.96 8.71
N LEU A 172 -10.44 14.33 9.44
CA LEU A 172 -10.25 14.50 10.88
C LEU A 172 -9.36 15.70 11.24
N ALA A 173 -8.68 16.30 10.25
CA ALA A 173 -7.96 17.56 10.43
C ALA A 173 -8.98 18.71 10.63
N ALA A 174 -9.49 18.82 11.86
CA ALA A 174 -10.45 19.82 12.25
C ALA A 174 -9.84 21.22 12.11
N GLY A 175 -10.30 21.97 11.11
CA GLY A 175 -10.16 23.42 10.94
C GLY A 175 -9.02 24.12 11.69
N GLY A 176 -7.91 24.35 11.00
CA GLY A 176 -6.90 25.33 11.41
C GLY A 176 -5.48 24.79 11.29
N ASP A 177 -4.73 25.41 10.38
CA ASP A 177 -3.30 25.25 10.06
C ASP A 177 -2.96 24.12 9.08
N GLU A 178 -2.38 24.51 7.93
CA GLU A 178 -1.85 23.67 6.85
C GLU A 178 -0.56 22.94 7.28
N GLY A 179 -0.63 22.22 8.40
CA GLY A 179 0.42 21.34 8.87
C GLY A 179 -0.08 19.90 8.83
N THR A 180 -0.03 19.26 7.66
CA THR A 180 0.09 17.80 7.67
C THR A 180 1.33 17.48 8.49
N SER A 181 1.15 16.84 9.65
CA SER A 181 2.27 16.31 10.41
C SER A 181 2.85 15.14 9.61
N GLU A 182 3.62 15.46 8.57
CA GLU A 182 4.42 14.52 7.79
C GLU A 182 5.48 13.94 8.74
N THR A 183 5.08 12.86 9.40
CA THR A 183 5.92 12.06 10.29
C THR A 183 6.88 11.22 9.46
N TYR A 184 6.48 10.90 8.23
CA TYR A 184 7.21 10.03 7.32
C TYR A 184 7.59 10.76 6.03
N SER A 185 8.88 10.72 5.69
CA SER A 185 9.40 11.31 4.44
C SER A 185 9.62 10.22 3.39
N LEU A 186 9.00 10.37 2.22
CA LEU A 186 9.21 9.49 1.08
C LEU A 186 10.53 9.81 0.37
N LEU A 187 11.37 8.80 0.16
CA LEU A 187 12.60 8.97 -0.59
C LEU A 187 12.29 9.24 -2.08
N PRO A 188 12.91 10.26 -2.71
CA PRO A 188 12.74 10.51 -4.14
C PRO A 188 13.10 9.30 -4.99
N ILE A 189 12.34 9.06 -6.07
CA ILE A 189 12.40 7.82 -6.86
C ILE A 189 13.80 7.48 -7.38
N GLU A 190 14.59 8.48 -7.78
CA GLU A 190 15.97 8.28 -8.25
C GLU A 190 16.86 7.71 -7.14
N ARG A 191 16.79 8.30 -5.94
CA ARG A 191 17.55 7.83 -4.77
C ARG A 191 17.06 6.48 -4.29
N ALA A 192 15.75 6.23 -4.34
CA ALA A 192 15.19 4.94 -3.98
C ALA A 192 15.68 3.83 -4.91
N THR A 193 15.69 4.09 -6.22
CA THR A 193 16.19 3.13 -7.21
C THR A 193 17.68 2.84 -7.01
N ASP A 194 18.49 3.87 -6.75
CA ASP A 194 19.91 3.70 -6.44
C ASP A 194 20.14 2.91 -5.16
N LEU A 195 19.41 3.21 -4.08
CA LEU A 195 19.50 2.46 -2.83
C LEU A 195 19.15 0.98 -3.04
N THR A 196 18.04 0.68 -3.72
CA THR A 196 17.63 -0.70 -4.03
C THR A 196 18.73 -1.47 -4.75
N ARG A 197 19.42 -0.82 -5.70
CA ARG A 197 20.55 -1.42 -6.42
C ARG A 197 21.75 -1.68 -5.50
N ILE A 198 22.11 -0.72 -4.65
CA ILE A 198 23.21 -0.87 -3.68
C ILE A 198 22.93 -2.05 -2.74
N ILE A 199 21.71 -2.14 -2.20
CA ILE A 199 21.29 -3.26 -1.34
C ILE A 199 21.48 -4.60 -2.05
N ALA A 200 21.03 -4.71 -3.30
CA ALA A 200 21.14 -5.94 -4.07
C ALA A 200 22.62 -6.32 -4.36
N GLU A 201 23.47 -5.34 -4.65
CA GLU A 201 24.90 -5.55 -4.88
C GLU A 201 25.63 -6.01 -3.61
N ASP A 202 25.30 -5.42 -2.45
CA ASP A 202 25.89 -5.79 -1.16
C ASP A 202 25.43 -7.18 -0.71
N GLU A 203 24.17 -7.53 -0.92
CA GLU A 203 23.66 -8.89 -0.69
C GLU A 203 24.35 -9.93 -1.55
N ALA A 204 24.56 -9.64 -2.84
CA ALA A 204 25.28 -10.54 -3.74
C ALA A 204 26.72 -10.75 -3.26
N ARG A 205 27.42 -9.66 -2.88
CA ARG A 205 28.79 -9.72 -2.36
C ARG A 205 28.90 -10.51 -1.06
N ARG A 206 27.99 -10.28 -0.10
CA ARG A 206 27.94 -11.03 1.17
C ARG A 206 27.69 -12.52 0.92
N ARG A 207 26.81 -12.85 -0.03
CA ARG A 207 26.54 -14.23 -0.43
C ARG A 207 27.78 -14.90 -1.03
N ASP A 208 28.47 -14.22 -1.94
CA ASP A 208 29.69 -14.75 -2.57
C ASP A 208 30.82 -14.96 -1.56
N MET A 209 30.97 -14.06 -0.58
CA MET A 209 31.93 -14.22 0.52
C MET A 209 31.59 -15.41 1.42
N ALA A 210 30.31 -15.60 1.77
CA ALA A 210 29.87 -16.75 2.56
C ALA A 210 30.18 -18.09 1.87
N TYR A 211 30.03 -18.16 0.54
CA TYR A 211 30.41 -19.35 -0.23
C TYR A 211 31.93 -19.59 -0.30
N ALA A 212 32.74 -18.54 -0.20
CA ALA A 212 34.20 -18.66 -0.25
C ALA A 212 34.80 -19.20 1.06
N ASP A 213 34.15 -18.95 2.21
CA ASP A 213 34.61 -19.42 3.52
C ASP A 213 34.20 -20.87 3.82
N GLU A 214 33.19 -21.42 3.12
CA GLU A 214 32.70 -22.80 3.29
C GLU A 214 33.48 -23.85 2.47
N ASN A 215 34.43 -23.45 1.63
CA ASN A 215 35.11 -24.31 0.66
C ASN A 215 36.64 -24.23 0.73
#